data_AF-A0A2J8RDB2-F1
#
_entry.id   AF-A0A2J8RDB2-F1
#
_cell.length_a   1.000
_cell.length_b   1.000
_cell.length_c   1.000
_cell.angle_alpha   90.00
_cell.angle_beta   90.00
_cell.angle_gamma   90.00
#
_symmetry.space_group_name_H-M   'P 1'
#
loop_
_entity.id
_entity.type
_entity.pdbx_description
1 polymer ?
#
loop_
_entity_poly.entity_id
_entity_poly.type
_entity_poly.pdbx_seq_one_letter_code
_entity_poly.pdbx_strand_id
1 'polypeptide(L)'
;MSDSKEPRLQQLGLLEEEQLRGLGFRQTRGYKSLAGCLGHGVLVLQLLSFTLLAGLFVQVSKVPSSISQEQSRQDSIYQNLTQLKAAVERLCHPCPWEWTFFQGNCYFISNSQRNWHDSITACQEVGAQLVVIKSAEEQNFLQLQSSRSNRFTWMGLSDLNQEGTWQWVDGSPLLPSFKQYWNRGEPNNVGEEDCAEFSGNGWNDDKCNLAKFWICKKSAASCSRDEEQFLSPAPATPNPPPA
;
A
#
# COMPACT_ATOMS: atom_id res chain seq x y z
N MET A 1 -49.49 -15.76 1.53
CA MET A 1 -48.68 -15.97 0.31
C MET A 1 -47.89 -14.68 0.09
N SER A 2 -46.63 -14.64 0.54
CA SER A 2 -45.41 -14.94 -0.26
C SER A 2 -45.13 -13.82 -1.27
N ASP A 3 -43.95 -13.24 -1.41
CA ASP A 3 -42.60 -13.67 -1.04
C ASP A 3 -41.63 -12.47 -1.09
N SER A 4 -40.53 -12.56 -0.36
CA SER A 4 -39.37 -11.66 -0.41
C SER A 4 -38.62 -11.77 -1.74
N LYS A 5 -37.77 -10.78 -2.07
CA LYS A 5 -36.46 -11.03 -2.69
C LYS A 5 -35.52 -9.82 -2.66
N GLU A 6 -34.39 -10.04 -1.99
CA GLU A 6 -33.11 -9.35 -2.08
C GLU A 6 -32.22 -10.04 -3.13
N PRO A 7 -31.17 -9.41 -3.67
CA PRO A 7 -30.16 -10.13 -4.45
C PRO A 7 -28.70 -9.93 -3.99
N ARG A 8 -27.89 -10.97 -4.33
CA ARG A 8 -26.40 -11.06 -4.42
C ARG A 8 -25.69 -11.51 -3.12
N LEU A 9 -24.74 -12.45 -3.08
CA LEU A 9 -23.77 -12.98 -4.06
C LEU A 9 -23.34 -14.44 -3.70
N GLN A 10 -23.18 -15.28 -4.71
CA GLN A 10 -22.28 -16.45 -4.76
C GLN A 10 -20.85 -15.96 -5.14
N GLN A 11 -19.70 -16.61 -4.91
CA GLN A 11 -19.23 -17.87 -4.32
C GLN A 11 -17.71 -17.93 -4.58
N LEU A 12 -17.00 -18.91 -3.96
CA LEU A 12 -15.63 -19.42 -4.21
C LEU A 12 -14.61 -19.01 -3.13
N GLY A 13 -13.88 -19.93 -2.48
CA GLY A 13 -13.74 -21.36 -2.70
C GLY A 13 -13.14 -22.08 -1.48
N LEU A 14 -13.66 -23.29 -1.26
CA LEU A 14 -13.07 -24.36 -0.46
C LEU A 14 -12.01 -25.06 -1.30
N LEU A 15 -10.86 -25.42 -0.70
CA LEU A 15 -9.90 -26.50 -0.99
C LEU A 15 -8.72 -26.21 -0.03
N GLU A 16 -8.52 -26.85 1.12
CA GLU A 16 -8.04 -28.23 1.32
C GLU A 16 -8.35 -28.70 2.77
N GLU A 17 -9.16 -29.75 2.93
CA GLU A 17 -9.30 -30.57 4.16
C GLU A 17 -9.53 -32.05 3.77
N GLU A 18 -8.80 -32.53 2.76
CA GLU A 18 -8.80 -33.94 2.37
C GLU A 18 -7.39 -34.42 2.00
N GLN A 19 -6.57 -34.75 3.00
CA GLN A 19 -5.66 -35.89 2.92
C GLN A 19 -5.40 -36.45 4.32
N LEU A 20 -6.25 -37.39 4.75
CA LEU A 20 -5.88 -38.63 5.47
C LEU A 20 -7.11 -39.31 6.11
N ARG A 21 -8.12 -39.61 5.29
CA ARG A 21 -9.01 -40.76 5.49
C ARG A 21 -8.83 -41.73 4.33
N GLY A 22 -7.66 -42.37 4.30
CA GLY A 22 -7.41 -43.56 3.50
C GLY A 22 -7.09 -44.70 4.43
N LEU A 23 -8.10 -45.54 4.70
CA LEU A 23 -8.05 -46.99 4.96
C LEU A 23 -9.20 -47.36 5.89
N GLY A 24 -10.28 -47.84 5.27
CA GLY A 24 -11.51 -48.20 5.94
C GLY A 24 -11.37 -49.40 6.86
N PHE A 25 -12.25 -49.46 7.85
CA PHE A 25 -12.74 -50.74 8.37
C PHE A 25 -14.19 -50.60 8.83
N ARG A 26 -14.99 -51.48 8.23
CA ARG A 26 -16.32 -52.02 8.57
C ARG A 26 -16.98 -51.55 9.86
N GLN A 27 -18.24 -51.13 9.69
CA GLN A 27 -19.28 -51.19 10.71
C GLN A 27 -19.57 -52.67 11.05
N THR A 28 -19.14 -53.15 12.21
CA THR A 28 -19.59 -54.42 12.80
C THR A 28 -20.34 -54.19 14.10
N ARG A 29 -21.63 -54.49 14.01
CA ARG A 29 -22.56 -55.04 15.01
C ARG A 29 -21.91 -55.55 16.32
N GLY A 30 -22.40 -55.04 17.45
CA GLY A 30 -22.53 -55.81 18.68
C GLY A 30 -21.65 -55.40 19.86
N TYR A 31 -21.98 -54.30 20.55
CA TYR A 31 -21.60 -54.17 21.97
C TYR A 31 -22.67 -54.88 22.81
N LYS A 32 -22.48 -56.19 22.98
CA LYS A 32 -23.09 -56.92 24.08
C LYS A 32 -22.49 -56.40 25.37
N SER A 33 -23.36 -56.15 26.35
CA SER A 33 -23.03 -55.94 27.75
C SER A 33 -21.92 -56.91 28.19
N LEU A 34 -20.78 -56.37 28.59
CA LEU A 34 -19.71 -57.05 29.30
C LEU A 34 -19.42 -56.23 30.56
N ALA A 35 -20.31 -56.38 31.53
CA ALA A 35 -19.94 -56.32 32.92
C ALA A 35 -18.89 -57.42 33.15
N GLY A 36 -17.66 -57.03 33.53
CA GLY A 36 -16.59 -58.00 33.74
C GLY A 36 -15.25 -57.36 34.02
N CYS A 37 -15.00 -57.08 35.30
CA CYS A 37 -13.68 -56.96 35.91
C CYS A 37 -12.71 -55.96 35.25
N LEU A 38 -12.93 -54.66 35.48
CA LEU A 38 -11.80 -53.72 35.61
C LEU A 38 -11.00 -54.18 36.84
N GLY A 39 -10.01 -55.05 36.61
CA GLY A 39 -9.11 -55.50 37.66
C GLY A 39 -8.52 -54.29 38.37
N HIS A 40 -8.38 -54.37 39.70
CA HIS A 40 -7.86 -53.30 40.55
C HIS A 40 -6.64 -52.58 39.92
N GLY A 41 -5.77 -53.28 39.20
CA GLY A 41 -4.62 -52.71 38.51
C GLY A 41 -4.94 -51.61 37.48
N VAL A 42 -6.01 -51.72 36.70
CA VAL A 42 -6.36 -50.70 35.68
C VAL A 42 -6.98 -49.46 36.34
N LEU A 43 -7.80 -49.67 37.37
CA LEU A 43 -8.36 -48.57 38.17
C LEU A 43 -7.24 -47.83 38.90
N VAL A 44 -6.27 -48.56 39.45
CA VAL A 44 -5.07 -48.00 40.09
C VAL A 44 -4.21 -47.24 39.07
N LEU A 45 -4.02 -47.75 37.85
CA LEU A 45 -3.24 -47.04 36.82
C LEU A 45 -3.93 -45.75 36.32
N GLN A 46 -5.26 -45.77 36.18
CA GLN A 46 -6.06 -44.59 35.85
C GLN A 46 -6.02 -43.58 36.99
N LEU A 47 -6.18 -44.01 38.24
CA LEU A 47 -6.04 -43.15 39.42
C LEU A 47 -4.63 -42.58 39.54
N LEU A 48 -3.59 -43.37 39.28
CA LEU A 48 -2.20 -42.91 39.25
C LEU A 48 -1.93 -41.91 38.12
N SER A 49 -2.53 -42.11 36.94
CA SER A 49 -2.46 -41.18 35.82
C SER A 49 -3.19 -39.87 36.15
N PHE A 50 -4.39 -39.94 36.72
CA PHE A 50 -5.14 -38.77 37.16
C PHE A 50 -4.42 -38.02 38.30
N THR A 51 -3.76 -38.70 39.22
CA THR A 51 -2.99 -38.05 40.28
C THR A 51 -1.67 -37.48 39.76
N LEU A 52 -1.00 -38.12 38.80
CA LEU A 52 0.17 -37.54 38.12
C LEU A 52 -0.22 -36.29 37.32
N LEU A 53 -1.33 -36.37 36.56
CA LEU A 53 -1.87 -35.25 35.79
C LEU A 53 -2.32 -34.12 36.72
N ALA A 54 -3.01 -34.42 37.81
CA ALA A 54 -3.40 -33.42 38.81
C ALA A 54 -2.17 -32.79 39.50
N GLY A 55 -1.14 -33.58 39.83
CA GLY A 55 0.11 -33.09 40.41
C GLY A 55 0.90 -32.19 39.47
N LEU A 56 0.95 -32.53 38.18
CA LEU A 56 1.50 -31.68 37.11
C LEU A 56 0.67 -30.38 36.97
N PHE A 57 -0.66 -30.48 37.02
CA PHE A 57 -1.55 -29.31 37.03
C PHE A 57 -1.35 -28.40 38.24
N VAL A 58 -1.06 -28.95 39.43
CA VAL A 58 -0.78 -28.17 40.66
C VAL A 58 0.57 -27.45 40.56
N GLN A 59 1.58 -28.03 39.92
CA GLN A 59 2.87 -27.36 39.64
C GLN A 59 2.72 -26.26 38.59
N VAL A 60 1.90 -26.48 37.55
CA VAL A 60 1.58 -25.46 36.54
C VAL A 60 0.76 -24.31 37.15
N SER A 61 -0.12 -24.59 38.11
CA SER A 61 -0.90 -23.56 38.84
C SER A 61 -0.06 -22.67 39.76
N LYS A 62 1.19 -23.07 40.02
CA LYS A 62 2.15 -22.33 40.87
C LYS A 62 3.16 -21.57 40.02
N VAL A 63 2.71 -20.98 38.90
CA VAL A 63 3.50 -19.96 38.20
C VAL A 63 3.94 -18.94 39.26
N PRO A 64 5.25 -18.76 39.47
CA PRO A 64 5.74 -17.79 40.43
C PRO A 64 5.16 -16.42 40.08
N SER A 65 4.66 -15.68 41.07
CA SER A 65 4.19 -14.30 40.90
C SER A 65 5.23 -13.40 40.21
N SER A 66 6.52 -13.76 40.30
CA SER A 66 7.62 -13.12 39.57
C SER A 66 7.54 -13.30 38.05
N ILE A 67 7.09 -14.46 37.55
CA ILE A 67 6.95 -14.72 36.11
C ILE A 67 5.73 -13.98 35.54
N SER A 68 4.61 -13.93 36.26
CA SER A 68 3.44 -13.15 35.82
C SER A 68 3.69 -11.64 35.89
N GLN A 69 4.49 -11.16 36.85
CA GLN A 69 4.94 -9.77 36.92
C GLN A 69 5.89 -9.40 35.78
N GLU A 70 6.86 -10.25 35.46
CA GLU A 70 7.81 -9.99 34.36
C GLU A 70 7.11 -10.02 33.00
N GLN A 71 6.18 -10.96 32.79
CA GLN A 71 5.34 -11.01 31.59
C GLN A 71 4.47 -9.75 31.45
N SER A 72 3.81 -9.32 32.54
CA SER A 72 3.01 -8.09 32.55
C SER A 72 3.85 -6.84 32.27
N ARG A 73 5.09 -6.79 32.75
CA ARG A 73 6.04 -5.70 32.47
C ARG A 73 6.48 -5.69 31.01
N GLN A 74 6.82 -6.86 30.47
CA GLN A 74 7.19 -7.01 29.06
C GLN A 74 6.05 -6.62 28.12
N ASP A 75 4.82 -7.04 28.43
CA ASP A 75 3.63 -6.67 27.67
C ASP A 75 3.40 -5.15 27.71
N SER A 76 3.59 -4.51 28.88
CA SER A 76 3.51 -3.05 29.00
C SER A 76 4.56 -2.32 28.17
N ILE A 77 5.80 -2.82 28.14
CA ILE A 77 6.86 -2.25 27.28
C ILE A 77 6.49 -2.39 25.81
N TYR A 78 6.00 -3.55 25.38
CA TYR A 78 5.59 -3.79 24.00
C TYR A 78 4.41 -2.90 23.58
N GLN A 79 3.43 -2.70 24.45
CA GLN A 79 2.32 -1.78 24.21
C GLN A 79 2.80 -0.33 24.07
N ASN A 80 3.69 0.12 24.96
CA ASN A 80 4.28 1.47 24.88
C ASN A 80 5.08 1.66 23.58
N LEU A 81 5.85 0.64 23.16
CA LEU A 81 6.60 0.68 21.90
C LEU A 81 5.66 0.73 20.69
N THR A 82 4.56 -0.03 20.70
CA THR A 82 3.57 -0.02 19.63
C THR A 82 2.89 1.34 19.52
N GLN A 83 2.54 1.94 20.66
CA GLN A 83 1.94 3.27 20.70
C GLN A 83 2.93 4.35 20.24
N LEU A 84 4.21 4.25 20.62
CA LEU A 84 5.26 5.15 20.16
C LEU A 84 5.52 5.01 18.66
N LYS A 85 5.56 3.78 18.11
CA LYS A 85 5.69 3.53 16.67
C LYS A 85 4.56 4.18 15.90
N ALA A 86 3.30 3.96 16.31
CA ALA A 86 2.14 4.58 15.70
C ALA A 86 2.16 6.12 15.79
N ALA A 87 2.63 6.68 16.91
CA ALA A 87 2.78 8.12 17.07
C ALA A 87 3.87 8.70 16.15
N VAL A 88 4.99 7.99 15.98
CA VAL A 88 6.08 8.38 15.08
C VAL A 88 5.67 8.27 13.62
N GLU A 89 4.92 7.23 13.24
CA GLU A 89 4.36 7.08 11.89
C GLU A 89 3.42 8.25 11.53
N ARG A 90 2.67 8.78 12.50
CA ARG A 90 1.83 9.98 12.31
C ARG A 90 2.62 11.28 12.14
N LEU A 91 3.90 11.32 12.53
CA LEU A 91 4.76 12.49 12.27
C LEU A 91 5.25 12.53 10.83
N CYS A 92 5.37 11.38 10.18
CA CYS A 92 5.80 11.32 8.79
C CYS A 92 4.68 11.76 7.85
N HIS A 93 4.91 12.88 7.16
CA HIS A 93 4.07 13.32 6.07
C HIS A 93 4.71 12.86 4.76
N PRO A 94 4.04 12.00 3.97
CA PRO A 94 4.59 11.51 2.70
C PRO A 94 4.87 12.64 1.69
N CYS A 95 4.16 13.77 1.83
CA CYS A 95 4.30 14.95 0.99
C CYS A 95 4.65 16.20 1.81
N PRO A 96 5.37 17.17 1.22
CA PRO A 96 5.56 18.47 1.86
C PRO A 96 4.23 19.19 2.14
N TRP A 97 4.24 20.17 3.05
CA TRP A 97 3.08 21.04 3.27
C TRP A 97 2.65 21.73 1.98
N GLU A 98 1.33 21.89 1.79
CA GLU A 98 0.71 22.45 0.57
C GLU A 98 0.90 21.60 -0.70
N TRP A 99 1.32 20.33 -0.57
CA TRP A 99 1.34 19.36 -1.67
C TRP A 99 0.23 18.32 -1.48
N THR A 100 -0.38 17.91 -2.57
CA THR A 100 -1.44 16.90 -2.57
C THR A 100 -0.85 15.52 -2.81
N PHE A 101 -1.15 14.55 -1.95
CA PHE A 101 -0.78 13.15 -2.17
C PHE A 101 -1.77 12.46 -3.11
N PHE A 102 -1.27 11.74 -4.11
CA PHE A 102 -2.06 10.82 -4.93
C PHE A 102 -1.19 9.68 -5.46
N GLN A 103 -1.60 8.43 -5.18
CA GLN A 103 -0.96 7.20 -5.67
C GLN A 103 0.58 7.20 -5.57
N GLY A 104 1.11 7.46 -4.37
CA GLY A 104 2.56 7.42 -4.13
C GLY A 104 3.35 8.61 -4.66
N ASN A 105 2.68 9.65 -5.16
CA ASN A 105 3.30 10.88 -5.62
C ASN A 105 2.70 12.10 -4.92
N CYS A 106 3.47 13.17 -4.89
CA CYS A 106 3.11 14.48 -4.36
C CYS A 106 3.00 15.48 -5.50
N TYR A 107 1.92 16.26 -5.49
CA TYR A 107 1.59 17.23 -6.52
C TYR A 107 1.53 18.63 -5.91
N PHE A 108 2.30 19.56 -6.45
CA PHE A 108 2.23 20.97 -6.10
C PHE A 108 1.43 21.70 -7.16
N ILE A 109 0.29 22.26 -6.79
CA ILE A 109 -0.51 23.13 -7.66
C ILE A 109 -0.12 24.56 -7.33
N SER A 110 0.48 25.26 -8.29
CA SER A 110 0.99 26.60 -8.06
C SER A 110 -0.12 27.60 -7.65
N ASN A 111 0.28 28.62 -6.89
CA ASN A 111 -0.57 29.77 -6.56
C ASN A 111 -0.19 31.04 -7.33
N SER A 112 0.82 30.97 -8.18
CA SER A 112 1.24 32.03 -9.10
C SER A 112 1.29 31.49 -10.53
N GLN A 113 1.57 32.36 -11.49
CA GLN A 113 1.59 32.01 -12.91
C GLN A 113 2.99 32.22 -13.49
N ARG A 114 3.40 31.34 -14.39
CA ARG A 114 4.68 31.35 -15.11
C ARG A 114 4.48 30.87 -16.54
N ASN A 115 5.40 31.23 -17.44
CA ASN A 115 5.43 30.59 -18.76
C ASN A 115 5.83 29.11 -18.62
N TRP A 116 5.68 28.33 -19.69
CA TRP A 116 5.88 26.88 -19.63
C TRP A 116 7.33 26.50 -19.24
N HIS A 117 8.32 27.19 -19.81
CA HIS A 117 9.74 26.98 -19.53
C HIS A 117 10.13 27.33 -18.09
N ASP A 118 9.61 28.45 -17.58
CA ASP A 118 9.83 28.88 -16.20
C ASP A 118 9.10 27.97 -15.20
N SER A 119 8.03 27.30 -15.63
CA SER A 119 7.31 26.29 -14.85
C SER A 119 8.09 24.99 -14.73
N ILE A 120 8.78 24.56 -15.80
CA ILE A 120 9.75 23.45 -15.73
C ILE A 120 10.83 23.77 -14.69
N THR A 121 11.43 24.95 -14.81
CA THR A 121 12.50 25.40 -13.89
C THR A 121 11.99 25.45 -12.45
N ALA A 122 10.79 26.00 -12.22
CA ALA A 122 10.17 26.06 -10.89
C ALA A 122 9.99 24.69 -10.24
N CYS A 123 9.63 23.66 -11.02
CA CYS A 123 9.53 22.30 -10.49
C CYS A 123 10.89 21.70 -10.17
N GLN A 124 11.89 21.93 -11.02
CA GLN A 124 13.26 21.46 -10.78
C GLN A 124 13.86 22.06 -9.50
N GLU A 125 13.61 23.35 -9.23
CA GLU A 125 14.05 24.06 -8.02
C GLU A 125 13.59 23.39 -6.71
N VAL A 126 12.49 22.63 -6.74
CA VAL A 126 11.92 21.93 -5.58
C VAL A 126 12.07 20.40 -5.65
N GLY A 127 13.00 19.93 -6.49
CA GLY A 127 13.29 18.51 -6.70
C GLY A 127 12.10 17.73 -7.28
N ALA A 128 11.36 18.36 -8.18
CA ALA A 128 10.20 17.80 -8.85
C ALA A 128 10.30 17.99 -10.37
N GLN A 129 9.29 17.52 -11.09
CA GLN A 129 9.16 17.70 -12.53
C GLN A 129 7.81 18.35 -12.86
N LEU A 130 7.75 19.19 -13.89
CA LEU A 130 6.47 19.62 -14.45
C LEU A 130 5.69 18.37 -14.86
N VAL A 131 4.42 18.28 -14.43
CA VAL A 131 3.75 16.98 -14.30
C VAL A 131 3.73 16.16 -15.60
N VAL A 132 4.24 14.94 -15.51
CA VAL A 132 4.14 13.91 -16.54
C VAL A 132 3.12 12.86 -16.11
N ILE A 133 2.06 12.74 -16.90
CA ILE A 133 0.91 11.90 -16.59
C ILE A 133 1.16 10.48 -17.09
N LYS A 134 1.04 9.49 -16.20
CA LYS A 134 1.36 8.08 -16.50
C LYS A 134 0.16 7.15 -16.48
N SER A 135 -1.00 7.59 -16.00
CA SER A 135 -2.22 6.78 -15.98
C SER A 135 -3.49 7.60 -16.22
N ALA A 136 -4.57 6.91 -16.59
CA ALA A 136 -5.88 7.53 -16.75
C ALA A 136 -6.44 8.04 -15.40
N GLU A 137 -6.14 7.35 -14.31
CA GLU A 137 -6.53 7.74 -12.96
C GLU A 137 -5.83 9.04 -12.55
N GLU A 138 -4.54 9.17 -12.86
CA GLU A 138 -3.76 10.39 -12.63
C GLU A 138 -4.31 11.55 -13.47
N GLN A 139 -4.57 11.32 -14.76
CA GLN A 139 -5.18 12.32 -15.64
C GLN A 139 -6.51 12.85 -15.05
N ASN A 140 -7.41 11.95 -14.68
CA ASN A 140 -8.72 12.32 -14.13
C ASN A 140 -8.59 13.09 -12.80
N PHE A 141 -7.66 12.67 -11.94
CA PHE A 141 -7.37 13.36 -10.69
C PHE A 141 -6.91 14.80 -10.95
N LEU A 142 -5.94 15.02 -11.84
CA LEU A 142 -5.38 16.34 -12.14
C LEU A 142 -6.36 17.25 -12.90
N GLN A 143 -7.14 16.68 -13.83
CA GLN A 143 -8.21 17.41 -14.52
C GLN A 143 -9.24 17.95 -13.52
N LEU A 144 -9.61 17.14 -12.52
CA LEU A 144 -10.57 17.56 -11.48
C LEU A 144 -10.00 18.66 -10.60
N GLN A 145 -8.71 18.63 -10.24
CA GLN A 145 -8.10 19.71 -9.46
C GLN A 145 -8.08 21.03 -10.26
N SER A 146 -7.68 20.95 -11.52
CA SER A 146 -7.59 22.12 -12.41
C SER A 146 -8.97 22.72 -12.68
N SER A 147 -9.97 21.88 -13.00
CA SER A 147 -11.34 22.34 -13.30
C SER A 147 -12.04 22.96 -12.09
N ARG A 148 -11.89 22.39 -10.88
CA ARG A 148 -12.48 22.94 -9.65
C ARG A 148 -11.91 24.30 -9.28
N SER A 149 -10.65 24.56 -9.61
CA SER A 149 -10.01 25.85 -9.36
C SER A 149 -10.29 26.88 -10.48
N ASN A 150 -10.87 26.45 -11.60
CA ASN A 150 -11.08 27.25 -12.80
C ASN A 150 -9.77 27.93 -13.28
N ARG A 151 -8.65 27.18 -13.21
CA ARG A 151 -7.31 27.65 -13.57
C ARG A 151 -6.78 26.91 -14.78
N PHE A 152 -6.40 27.69 -15.79
CA PHE A 152 -5.53 27.23 -16.89
C PHE A 152 -4.16 26.86 -16.33
N THR A 153 -3.73 25.62 -16.58
CA THR A 153 -2.62 25.02 -15.83
C THR A 153 -1.71 24.19 -16.73
N TRP A 154 -0.43 24.54 -16.80
CA TRP A 154 0.58 23.82 -17.56
C TRP A 154 0.80 22.39 -17.05
N MET A 155 1.01 21.48 -18.00
CA MET A 155 1.58 20.15 -17.77
C MET A 155 2.89 19.98 -18.56
N GLY A 156 3.66 18.94 -18.25
CA GLY A 156 4.95 18.69 -18.86
C GLY A 156 4.85 18.04 -20.23
N LEU A 157 4.00 18.54 -21.13
CA LEU A 157 3.76 18.00 -22.47
C LEU A 157 3.87 19.13 -23.51
N SER A 158 4.64 18.90 -24.58
CA SER A 158 4.91 19.86 -25.65
C SER A 158 5.21 19.16 -26.98
N ASP A 159 5.04 19.82 -28.11
CA ASP A 159 5.51 19.37 -29.42
C ASP A 159 6.56 20.33 -30.05
N LEU A 160 7.16 21.21 -29.22
CA LEU A 160 8.30 22.09 -29.55
C LEU A 160 9.41 21.47 -30.39
N ASN A 161 9.70 20.18 -30.20
CA ASN A 161 10.77 19.48 -30.93
C ASN A 161 10.36 19.13 -32.37
N GLN A 162 9.09 18.83 -32.59
CA GLN A 162 8.52 18.46 -33.88
C GLN A 162 7.01 18.66 -33.83
N GLU A 163 6.54 19.67 -34.56
CA GLU A 163 5.12 19.99 -34.75
C GLU A 163 4.25 18.75 -34.96
N GLY A 164 3.17 18.65 -34.18
CA GLY A 164 2.22 17.54 -34.19
C GLY A 164 2.71 16.26 -33.47
N THR A 165 3.95 16.26 -32.96
CA THR A 165 4.56 15.14 -32.25
C THR A 165 4.80 15.49 -30.78
N TRP A 166 3.75 15.30 -30.00
CA TRP A 166 3.72 15.60 -28.56
C TRP A 166 4.60 14.64 -27.75
N GLN A 167 5.48 15.22 -26.93
CA GLN A 167 6.44 14.55 -26.06
C GLN A 167 6.39 15.13 -24.65
N TRP A 168 6.49 14.26 -23.66
CA TRP A 168 6.60 14.65 -22.25
C TRP A 168 8.01 15.16 -21.93
N VAL A 169 8.12 16.02 -20.92
CA VAL A 169 9.42 16.57 -20.44
C VAL A 169 10.40 15.54 -19.89
N ASP A 170 9.95 14.29 -19.66
CA ASP A 170 10.82 13.16 -19.33
C ASP A 170 11.33 12.39 -20.57
N GLY A 171 10.99 12.88 -21.77
CA GLY A 171 11.37 12.29 -23.05
C GLY A 171 10.40 11.20 -23.56
N SER A 172 9.42 10.78 -22.77
CA SER A 172 8.45 9.77 -23.24
C SER A 172 7.47 10.37 -24.27
N PRO A 173 7.06 9.63 -25.31
CA PRO A 173 6.09 10.12 -26.29
C PRO A 173 4.66 10.10 -25.74
N LEU A 174 3.78 10.97 -26.28
CA LEU A 174 2.36 10.90 -26.00
C LEU A 174 1.74 9.62 -26.58
N LEU A 175 1.16 8.78 -25.72
CA LEU A 175 0.51 7.54 -26.15
C LEU A 175 -0.79 7.83 -26.92
N PRO A 176 -1.14 7.03 -27.95
CA PRO A 176 -2.40 7.20 -28.69
C PRO A 176 -3.65 7.17 -27.78
N SER A 177 -3.63 6.38 -26.71
CA SER A 177 -4.74 6.30 -25.74
C SER A 177 -4.93 7.58 -24.94
N PHE A 178 -3.94 8.47 -24.87
CA PHE A 178 -4.05 9.74 -24.14
C PHE A 178 -4.57 10.87 -25.05
N LYS A 179 -4.57 10.70 -26.38
CA LYS A 179 -5.10 11.70 -27.32
C LYS A 179 -6.59 12.00 -27.10
N GLN A 180 -7.33 11.12 -26.44
CA GLN A 180 -8.74 11.34 -26.08
C GLN A 180 -8.94 12.49 -25.08
N TYR A 181 -7.89 12.96 -24.41
CA TYR A 181 -7.99 14.03 -23.41
C TYR A 181 -7.88 15.44 -24.00
N TRP A 182 -7.49 15.57 -25.27
CA TRP A 182 -7.62 16.84 -25.98
C TRP A 182 -9.06 17.28 -26.05
N ASN A 183 -9.31 18.58 -25.84
CA ASN A 183 -10.62 19.15 -26.05
C ASN A 183 -11.04 19.02 -27.53
N ARG A 184 -12.34 19.17 -27.78
CA ARG A 184 -12.85 19.13 -29.15
C ARG A 184 -12.24 20.26 -29.98
N GLY A 185 -11.48 19.89 -31.00
CA GLY A 185 -10.79 20.83 -31.88
C GLY A 185 -9.28 20.83 -31.65
N GLU A 186 -8.82 20.30 -30.52
CA GLU A 186 -7.42 20.33 -30.11
C GLU A 186 -6.67 19.04 -30.44
N PRO A 187 -5.33 19.09 -30.58
CA PRO A 187 -4.54 20.31 -30.69
C PRO A 187 -4.74 21.01 -32.06
N ASN A 188 -4.85 22.33 -32.08
CA ASN A 188 -5.21 23.11 -33.27
C ASN A 188 -4.07 23.98 -33.82
N ASN A 189 -3.01 24.19 -33.03
CA ASN A 189 -1.85 25.02 -33.32
C ASN A 189 -2.19 26.44 -33.84
N VAL A 190 -3.13 27.14 -33.18
CA VAL A 190 -3.57 28.48 -33.62
C VAL A 190 -2.50 29.52 -33.26
N GLY A 191 -1.58 29.70 -34.20
CA GLY A 191 -0.52 30.69 -34.11
C GLY A 191 0.65 30.25 -33.25
N GLU A 192 1.11 29.02 -33.46
CA GLU A 192 2.31 28.40 -32.86
C GLU A 192 2.13 28.13 -31.36
N GLU A 193 1.28 27.13 -31.07
CA GLU A 193 0.84 26.71 -29.75
C GLU A 193 1.47 25.34 -29.39
N ASP A 194 2.69 25.36 -28.87
CA ASP A 194 3.48 24.13 -28.74
C ASP A 194 3.46 23.49 -27.33
N CYS A 195 2.65 24.02 -26.40
CA CYS A 195 2.65 23.63 -24.98
C CYS A 195 1.25 23.27 -24.49
N ALA A 196 1.12 22.13 -23.79
CA ALA A 196 -0.17 21.63 -23.33
C ALA A 196 -0.56 22.17 -21.95
N GLU A 197 -1.83 22.52 -21.81
CA GLU A 197 -2.45 22.91 -20.55
C GLU A 197 -3.72 22.09 -20.25
N PHE A 198 -4.10 22.06 -18.96
CA PHE A 198 -5.46 21.75 -18.56
C PHE A 198 -6.36 22.96 -18.82
N SER A 199 -7.40 22.77 -19.65
CA SER A 199 -8.37 23.79 -20.03
C SER A 199 -9.78 23.22 -19.95
N GLY A 200 -10.56 23.69 -18.97
CA GLY A 200 -11.91 23.17 -18.69
C GLY A 200 -11.90 21.69 -18.29
N ASN A 201 -12.45 20.83 -19.16
CA ASN A 201 -12.59 19.38 -18.92
C ASN A 201 -11.62 18.51 -19.72
N GLY A 202 -10.69 19.12 -20.46
CA GLY A 202 -9.69 18.42 -21.23
C GLY A 202 -8.41 19.24 -21.34
N TRP A 203 -7.64 18.95 -22.38
CA TRP A 203 -6.39 19.61 -22.70
C TRP A 203 -6.55 20.59 -23.85
N ASN A 204 -5.73 21.63 -23.82
CA ASN A 204 -5.59 22.62 -24.89
C ASN A 204 -4.10 22.82 -25.16
N ASP A 205 -3.73 23.01 -26.42
CA ASP A 205 -2.43 23.52 -26.80
C ASP A 205 -2.47 25.05 -26.77
N ASP A 206 -1.44 25.67 -26.21
CA ASP A 206 -1.36 27.13 -26.12
C ASP A 206 0.10 27.59 -26.21
N LYS A 207 0.29 28.89 -26.42
CA LYS A 207 1.59 29.51 -26.61
C LYS A 207 2.40 29.38 -25.34
N CYS A 208 3.56 28.73 -25.46
CA CYS A 208 4.46 28.44 -24.35
C CYS A 208 4.90 29.67 -23.54
N ASN A 209 4.82 30.88 -24.11
CA ASN A 209 5.21 32.14 -23.47
C ASN A 209 4.13 32.73 -22.54
N LEU A 210 2.90 32.22 -22.57
CA LEU A 210 1.82 32.70 -21.72
C LEU A 210 2.02 32.28 -20.27
N ALA A 211 1.77 33.21 -19.36
CA ALA A 211 1.79 32.92 -17.93
C ALA A 211 0.53 32.15 -17.53
N LYS A 212 0.70 30.94 -17.00
CA LYS A 212 -0.38 30.10 -16.45
C LYS A 212 0.05 29.46 -15.14
N PHE A 213 -0.89 28.89 -14.41
CA PHE A 213 -0.54 28.05 -13.27
C PHE A 213 0.21 26.80 -13.77
N TRP A 214 0.89 26.08 -12.89
CA TRP A 214 1.57 24.82 -13.24
C TRP A 214 1.43 23.79 -12.12
N ILE A 215 1.66 22.52 -12.47
CA ILE A 215 1.66 21.41 -11.52
C ILE A 215 3.01 20.73 -11.53
N CYS A 216 3.66 20.66 -10.37
CA CYS A 216 4.85 19.83 -10.18
C CYS A 216 4.47 18.46 -9.61
N LYS A 217 5.22 17.43 -9.98
CA LYS A 217 5.10 16.05 -9.47
C LYS A 217 6.44 15.54 -8.97
N LYS A 218 6.45 14.87 -7.82
CA LYS A 218 7.57 14.06 -7.32
C LYS A 218 7.07 12.86 -6.53
N SER A 219 7.90 11.83 -6.38
CA SER A 219 7.56 10.67 -5.54
C SER A 219 7.38 11.07 -4.08
N ALA A 220 6.42 10.45 -3.41
CA ALA A 220 6.21 10.64 -1.98
C ALA A 220 7.33 9.96 -1.17
N ALA A 221 7.66 10.53 -0.01
CA ALA A 221 8.61 9.92 0.90
C ALA A 221 8.03 8.64 1.52
N SER A 222 8.85 7.60 1.66
CA SER A 222 8.49 6.40 2.41
C SER A 222 8.54 6.69 3.91
N CYS A 223 7.40 6.54 4.57
CA CYS A 223 7.30 6.72 6.03
C CYS A 223 7.74 5.50 6.85
N SER A 224 8.10 4.41 6.18
CA SER A 224 8.80 3.29 6.79
C SER A 224 10.29 3.60 6.87
N ARG A 225 10.86 3.61 8.08
CA ARG A 225 12.30 3.40 8.22
C ARG A 225 12.60 2.03 7.62
N ASP A 226 13.64 1.94 6.80
CA ASP A 226 14.18 0.66 6.35
C ASP A 226 14.58 -0.17 7.57
N GLU A 227 13.66 -1.02 8.06
CA GLU A 227 13.91 -2.00 9.12
C GLU A 227 14.94 -3.04 8.64
N GLU A 228 15.17 -3.14 7.32
CA GLU A 228 16.13 -4.07 6.71
C GLU A 228 17.59 -3.57 6.69
N GLN A 229 17.87 -2.28 6.83
CA GLN A 229 19.26 -1.80 6.71
C GLN A 229 20.08 -1.94 8.01
N PHE A 230 19.43 -2.18 9.16
CA PHE A 230 20.09 -2.36 10.46
C PHE A 230 20.19 -3.82 10.94
N LEU A 231 19.62 -4.77 10.21
CA LEU A 231 19.65 -6.21 10.54
C LEU A 231 20.60 -7.04 9.67
N SER A 232 21.33 -6.42 8.74
CA SER A 232 22.40 -7.12 8.03
C SER A 232 23.59 -7.35 8.99
N PRO A 233 23.99 -8.60 9.26
CA PRO A 233 25.20 -8.87 10.03
C PRO A 233 26.38 -8.24 9.31
N ALA A 234 27.24 -7.52 10.04
CA ALA A 234 28.51 -7.06 9.49
C ALA A 234 29.28 -8.26 8.90
N PRO A 235 29.89 -8.13 7.71
CA PRO A 235 30.67 -9.22 7.13
C PRO A 235 31.77 -9.63 8.11
N ALA A 236 31.83 -10.93 8.41
CA ALA A 236 32.83 -11.49 9.30
C ALA A 236 34.24 -11.12 8.79
N THR A 237 35.03 -10.51 9.65
CA THR A 237 36.44 -10.25 9.36
C THR A 237 37.17 -11.58 9.19
N PRO A 238 38.00 -11.76 8.13
CA PRO A 238 38.72 -12.99 7.95
C PRO A 238 39.76 -13.16 9.07
N ASN A 239 39.77 -14.35 9.67
CA ASN A 239 40.73 -14.71 10.71
C ASN A 239 42.17 -14.53 10.20
N PRO A 240 43.09 -14.00 11.02
CA PRO A 240 44.49 -13.92 10.65
C PRO A 240 45.08 -15.33 10.47
N PRO A 241 46.01 -15.52 9.53
CA PRO A 241 46.61 -16.81 9.27
C PRO A 241 47.44 -17.28 10.48
N PRO A 242 47.46 -18.60 10.76
CA PRO A 242 48.25 -19.16 11.85
C PRO A 242 49.75 -18.97 11.59
N ALA A 243 50.47 -18.69 12.68
CA ALA A 243 51.93 -18.45 12.72
C ALA A 243 52.74 -19.73 12.51
#